data_AF-A0A0Q4R719-F1
#
_entry.id   AF-A0A0Q4R719-F1
#
_cell.length_a   1.000
_cell.length_b   1.000
_cell.length_c   1.000
_cell.angle_alpha   90.00
_cell.angle_beta   90.00
_cell.angle_gamma   90.00
#
_symmetry.space_group_name_H-M   'P 1'
#
loop_
_entity.id
_entity.type
_entity.pdbx_description
1 polymer ?
#
loop_
_entity_poly.entity_id
_entity_poly.type
_entity_poly.pdbx_seq_one_letter_code
_entity_poly.pdbx_strand_id
1 'polypeptide(L)'
;MSAEENKNNKPEPIRRAVALKYEPGVGTAPVVVAKGKGYLAEQLIEKAKENGIPMQEDASLVEVLSKLDIDQTIPPELYTLVAEILSFVYRSDRKARDLND
;
A
#
# COMPACT_ATOMS: atom_id res chain seq x y z
N MET A 1 -35.70 20.61 27.64
CA MET A 1 -35.04 20.99 26.38
C MET A 1 -33.74 21.67 26.80
N SER A 2 -32.57 21.06 26.65
CA SER A 2 -31.93 20.82 25.36
C SER A 2 -31.21 19.48 25.28
N ALA A 3 -31.36 18.85 24.11
CA ALA A 3 -30.79 17.59 23.66
C ALA A 3 -29.26 17.66 23.53
N GLU A 4 -28.56 16.62 23.98
CA GLU A 4 -27.86 15.63 23.11
C GLU A 4 -26.59 16.15 22.42
N GLU A 5 -25.44 16.13 23.13
CA GLU A 5 -24.12 16.01 22.47
C GLU A 5 -23.19 15.13 23.31
N ASN A 6 -23.14 13.84 22.96
CA ASN A 6 -21.94 13.02 23.11
C ASN A 6 -22.11 11.70 22.32
N LYS A 7 -22.17 11.81 20.98
CA LYS A 7 -22.04 10.66 20.09
C LYS A 7 -20.60 10.58 19.59
N ASN A 8 -19.98 9.44 19.87
CA ASN A 8 -18.81 8.86 19.20
C ASN A 8 -17.42 9.38 19.58
N ASN A 9 -16.96 8.99 20.78
CA ASN A 9 -15.53 8.92 21.08
C ASN A 9 -14.93 7.56 20.64
N LYS A 10 -15.21 7.13 19.40
CA LYS A 10 -14.57 5.92 18.84
C LYS A 10 -13.18 6.33 18.34
N PRO A 11 -12.08 5.73 18.82
CA PRO A 11 -10.78 6.00 18.24
C PRO A 11 -10.81 5.59 16.76
N GLU A 12 -10.55 6.55 15.87
CA GLU A 12 -10.37 6.29 14.45
C GLU A 12 -9.32 5.18 14.25
N PRO A 13 -9.55 4.22 13.35
CA PRO A 13 -8.61 3.13 13.14
C PRO A 13 -7.25 3.70 12.71
N ILE A 14 -6.20 3.32 13.44
CA ILE A 14 -4.83 3.76 13.16
C ILE A 14 -4.44 3.30 11.75
N ARG A 15 -4.23 4.26 10.84
CA ARG A 15 -3.79 3.96 9.48
C ARG A 15 -2.45 3.25 9.47
N ARG A 16 -2.28 2.34 8.53
CA ARG A 16 -1.02 1.64 8.24
C ARG A 16 -0.73 1.77 6.75
N ALA A 17 0.55 1.82 6.41
CA ALA A 17 1.02 1.85 5.03
C ALA A 17 2.30 1.03 4.90
N VAL A 18 2.44 0.30 3.79
CA VAL A 18 3.63 -0.46 3.43
C VAL A 18 3.94 -0.17 1.97
N ALA A 19 5.20 0.18 1.69
CA ALA A 19 5.70 0.40 0.34
C ALA A 19 6.51 -0.81 -0.11
N LEU A 20 6.20 -1.30 -1.31
CA LEU A 20 6.87 -2.43 -1.94
C LEU A 20 7.68 -1.95 -3.13
N LYS A 21 8.86 -2.54 -3.33
CA LYS A 21 9.69 -2.37 -4.52
C LYS A 21 9.80 -3.69 -5.26
N TYR A 22 9.59 -3.65 -6.57
CA TYR A 22 9.82 -4.79 -7.44
C TYR A 22 10.61 -4.36 -8.66
N GLU A 23 11.74 -5.03 -8.90
CA GLU A 23 12.59 -4.82 -10.07
C GLU A 23 12.62 -6.11 -10.90
N PRO A 24 11.92 -6.15 -12.05
CA PRO A 24 11.95 -7.30 -12.94
C PRO A 24 13.39 -7.64 -13.33
N GLY A 25 13.79 -8.91 -13.18
CA GLY A 25 15.12 -9.41 -13.56
C GLY A 25 16.22 -9.23 -12.52
N VAL A 26 15.99 -8.48 -11.44
CA VAL A 26 16.95 -8.32 -10.33
C VAL A 26 16.62 -9.26 -9.17
N GLY A 27 15.34 -9.52 -8.92
CA GLY A 27 14.88 -10.39 -7.83
C GLY A 27 13.67 -11.25 -8.20
N THR A 28 13.43 -12.29 -7.42
CA THR A 28 12.31 -13.22 -7.61
C THR A 28 11.01 -12.74 -6.96
N ALA A 29 11.09 -11.80 -6.02
CA ALA A 29 9.92 -11.29 -5.33
C ALA A 29 10.09 -9.83 -4.86
N PRO A 30 8.97 -9.10 -4.71
CA PRO A 30 8.94 -7.74 -4.15
C PRO A 30 9.53 -7.67 -2.74
N VAL A 31 10.12 -6.52 -2.42
CA VAL A 31 10.78 -6.23 -1.14
C VAL A 31 10.07 -5.07 -0.45
N VAL A 32 9.94 -5.14 0.87
CA VAL A 32 9.42 -4.03 1.68
C VAL A 32 10.50 -2.97 1.83
N VAL A 33 10.24 -1.75 1.33
CA VAL A 33 11.21 -0.64 1.40
C VAL A 33 10.82 0.45 2.39
N ALA A 34 9.55 0.51 2.77
CA ALA A 34 9.09 1.39 3.85
C ALA A 34 7.82 0.81 4.51
N LYS A 35 7.64 1.11 5.79
CA LYS A 35 6.42 0.80 6.54
C LYS A 35 6.15 1.88 7.58
N GLY A 36 4.87 2.17 7.85
CA GLY A 36 4.45 3.20 8.79
C GLY A 36 3.10 2.92 9.43
N LYS A 37 2.87 3.55 10.59
CA LYS A 37 1.58 3.57 11.31
C LYS A 37 1.24 4.98 11.76
N GLY A 38 -0.05 5.29 11.85
CA GLY A 38 -0.55 6.63 12.22
C GLY A 38 0.05 7.71 11.32
N TYR A 39 0.64 8.73 11.93
CA TYR A 39 1.28 9.85 11.23
C TYR A 39 2.29 9.40 10.16
N LEU A 40 3.14 8.41 10.43
CA LEU A 40 4.11 7.96 9.43
C LEU A 40 3.44 7.29 8.23
N ALA A 41 2.32 6.59 8.44
CA ALA A 41 1.55 6.03 7.33
C ALA A 41 0.92 7.13 6.47
N GLU A 42 0.42 8.20 7.09
CA GLU A 42 -0.13 9.36 6.39
C GLU A 42 0.94 10.04 5.52
N GLN A 43 2.14 10.28 6.06
CA GLN A 43 3.25 10.84 5.29
C GLN A 43 3.67 9.94 4.11
N LEU A 44 3.66 8.61 4.28
CA LEU A 44 3.96 7.68 3.19
C LEU A 44 2.92 7.76 2.08
N ILE A 45 1.63 7.81 2.44
CA ILE A 45 0.52 7.92 1.49
C ILE A 45 0.59 9.25 0.75
N GLU A 46 0.86 10.35 1.46
CA GLU A 46 1.02 11.67 0.86
C GLU A 46 2.16 11.68 -0.16
N LYS A 47 3.35 11.21 0.22
CA LYS A 47 4.48 11.10 -0.70
C LYS A 47 4.20 10.20 -1.89
N ALA A 48 3.50 9.08 -1.70
CA ALA A 48 3.12 8.19 -2.79
C ALA A 48 2.22 8.93 -3.80
N LYS A 49 1.23 9.68 -3.33
CA LYS A 49 0.36 10.52 -4.19
C LYS A 49 1.15 11.58 -4.95
N GLU A 50 2.02 12.32 -4.27
CA GLU A 50 2.86 13.37 -4.86
C GLU A 50 3.74 12.84 -6.00
N ASN A 51 4.23 11.61 -5.86
CA ASN A 51 5.12 10.98 -6.83
C ASN A 51 4.38 10.09 -7.85
N GLY A 52 3.04 10.06 -7.83
CA GLY A 52 2.24 9.22 -8.71
C GLY A 52 2.47 7.72 -8.51
N ILE A 53 2.90 7.29 -7.32
CA ILE A 53 3.07 5.89 -6.99
C ILE A 53 1.69 5.24 -6.82
N PRO A 54 1.38 4.16 -7.55
CA PRO A 54 0.11 3.46 -7.40
C PRO A 54 -0.09 2.94 -5.98
N MET A 55 -1.33 3.05 -5.49
CA MET A 55 -1.69 2.61 -4.15
C MET A 55 -2.91 1.70 -4.20
N GLN A 56 -2.89 0.66 -3.37
CA GLN A 56 -4.02 -0.23 -3.14
C GLN A 56 -4.44 -0.12 -1.67
N GLU A 57 -5.73 0.13 -1.43
CA GLU A 57 -6.30 0.14 -0.09
C GLU A 57 -6.87 -1.25 0.25
N ASP A 58 -6.16 -1.99 1.10
CA ASP A 58 -6.61 -3.27 1.64
C ASP A 58 -6.11 -3.43 3.09
N ALA A 59 -7.04 -3.39 4.04
CA ALA A 59 -6.73 -3.46 5.46
C ALA A 59 -6.13 -4.80 5.88
N SER A 60 -6.58 -5.90 5.28
CA SER A 60 -6.11 -7.25 5.59
C SER A 60 -4.69 -7.45 5.08
N LEU A 61 -4.43 -7.05 3.84
CA LEU A 61 -3.09 -7.17 3.24
C LEU A 61 -2.08 -6.28 3.97
N VAL A 62 -2.42 -5.02 4.23
CA VAL A 62 -1.54 -4.10 4.96
C VAL A 62 -1.22 -4.63 6.36
N GLU A 63 -2.18 -5.24 7.05
CA GLU A 63 -1.92 -5.86 8.36
C GLU A 63 -0.86 -6.96 8.26
N VAL A 64 -0.96 -7.83 7.25
CA VAL A 64 0.00 -8.92 7.05
C VAL A 64 1.37 -8.38 6.63
N LEU A 65 1.42 -7.49 5.62
CA LEU A 65 2.67 -6.91 5.13
C LEU A 65 3.39 -6.06 6.18
N SER A 66 2.65 -5.38 7.07
CA SER A 66 3.25 -4.55 8.12
C SER A 66 4.09 -5.33 9.14
N LYS A 67 3.90 -6.65 9.20
CA LYS A 67 4.68 -7.57 10.04
C LYS A 67 6.04 -7.90 9.45
N LEU A 68 6.23 -7.70 8.15
CA LEU A 68 7.51 -7.91 7.48
C LEU A 68 8.45 -6.75 7.79
N ASP A 69 9.75 -7.04 7.88
CA ASP A 69 10.78 -6.04 8.08
C ASP A 69 11.16 -5.30 6.80
N ILE A 70 11.74 -4.11 6.99
CA ILE A 70 12.31 -3.36 5.86
C ILE A 70 13.47 -4.20 5.31
N ASP A 71 13.62 -4.18 3.99
CA ASP A 71 14.53 -5.00 3.19
C ASP A 71 14.20 -6.51 3.20
N GLN A 72 13.07 -6.90 3.81
CA GLN A 72 12.57 -8.27 3.73
C GLN A 72 11.79 -8.48 2.44
N THR A 73 12.11 -9.55 1.73
CA THR A 73 11.31 -10.06 0.61
C THR A 73 9.97 -10.58 1.11
N ILE A 74 8.89 -10.32 0.37
CA ILE A 74 7.59 -10.91 0.70
C ILE A 74 7.67 -12.46 0.67
N PRO A 75 6.93 -13.18 1.51
CA PRO A 75 6.91 -14.64 1.49
C PRO A 75 6.04 -15.18 0.34
N PRO A 76 6.28 -16.44 -0.12
CA PRO A 76 5.54 -17.06 -1.23
C PRO A 76 4.02 -17.05 -1.07
N GLU A 77 3.54 -17.21 0.17
CA GLU A 77 2.12 -17.18 0.56
C GLU A 77 1.41 -15.90 0.06
N LEU A 78 2.15 -14.79 -0.07
CA LEU A 78 1.64 -13.48 -0.44
C LEU A 78 1.89 -13.13 -1.91
N TYR A 79 2.57 -13.99 -2.67
CA TYR A 79 2.95 -13.67 -4.05
C TYR A 79 1.73 -13.43 -4.93
N THR A 80 0.71 -14.28 -4.83
CA THR A 80 -0.51 -14.16 -5.65
C THR A 80 -1.18 -12.80 -5.44
N LEU A 81 -1.32 -12.38 -4.18
CA LEU A 81 -1.99 -11.14 -3.82
C LEU A 81 -1.19 -9.91 -4.26
N VAL A 82 0.14 -9.93 -4.11
CA VAL A 82 0.98 -8.84 -4.60
C VAL A 82 1.06 -8.82 -6.13
N ALA A 83 1.05 -9.98 -6.79
CA ALA A 83 1.06 -10.08 -8.25
C ALA A 83 -0.23 -9.51 -8.86
N GLU A 84 -1.38 -9.63 -8.20
CA GLU A 84 -2.63 -9.01 -8.61
C GLU A 84 -2.52 -7.47 -8.63
N ILE A 85 -1.94 -6.90 -7.57
CA ILE A 85 -1.69 -5.45 -7.46
C ILE A 85 -0.75 -4.99 -8.57
N LEU A 86 0.38 -5.69 -8.75
CA LEU A 86 1.34 -5.37 -9.81
C LEU A 86 0.72 -5.50 -11.21
N SER A 87 -0.14 -6.50 -11.43
CA SER A 87 -0.83 -6.69 -12.70
C SER A 87 -1.77 -5.51 -13.03
N PHE A 88 -2.45 -4.96 -12.03
CA PHE A 88 -3.26 -3.76 -12.19
C PHE A 88 -2.42 -2.54 -12.59
N VAL A 89 -1.26 -2.36 -11.94
CA VAL A 89 -0.32 -1.27 -12.26
C VAL A 89 0.22 -1.41 -13.69
N TYR A 90 0.76 -2.58 -14.06
CA TYR A 90 1.33 -2.79 -15.39
C TYR A 90 0.30 -2.71 -16.53
N ARG A 91 -0.96 -3.09 -16.29
CA ARG A 91 -2.04 -2.91 -17.29
C ARG A 91 -2.38 -1.43 -17.46
N SER A 92 -2.37 -0.67 -16.37
CA SER A 92 -2.62 0.78 -16.40
C SER A 92 -1.50 1.50 -17.15
N ASP A 93 -0.23 1.14 -16.89
CA ASP A 93 0.93 1.68 -17.60
C ASP A 93 0.95 1.31 -19.08
N ARG A 94 0.63 0.05 -19.45
CA ARG A 94 0.55 -0.36 -20.85
C ARG A 94 -0.53 0.39 -21.60
N LYS A 95 -1.73 0.50 -21.01
CA LYS A 95 -2.83 1.25 -21.62
C LYS A 95 -2.50 2.74 -21.79
N ALA A 96 -1.75 3.32 -20.86
CA ALA A 96 -1.26 4.70 -20.98
C ALA A 96 -0.20 4.88 -22.08
N ARG A 97 0.60 3.84 -22.37
CA ARG A 97 1.55 3.85 -23.50
C ARG A 97 0.84 3.69 -24.84
N ASP A 98 -0.09 2.74 -24.94
CA ASP A 98 -0.83 2.45 -26.18
C ASP A 98 -1.80 3.58 -26.61
N LEU A 99 -2.11 4.54 -25.74
CA LEU A 99 -2.93 5.74 -26.06
C LEU A 99 -2.11 6.92 -26.61
N ASN A 100 -0.78 6.85 -26.57
CA ASN A 100 0.12 7.89 -27.07
C ASN A 100 0.77 7.52 -28.42
N ASP A 101 0.36 6.40 -29.03
CA ASP A 101 0.79 5.93 -30.36
C ASP A 101 -0.30 6.10 -31.42
#